data_AF-A0A3N2PZ60-F1
#
_entry.id   AF-A0A3N2PZ60-F1
#
_cell.length_a   1.000
_cell.length_b   1.000
_cell.length_c   1.000
_cell.angle_alpha   90.00
_cell.angle_beta   90.00
_cell.angle_gamma   90.00
#
_symmetry.space_group_name_H-M   'P 1'
#
loop_
_entity.id
_entity.type
_entity.pdbx_description
1 polymer ?
#
loop_
_entity_poly.entity_id
_entity_poly.type
_entity_poly.pdbx_seq_one_letter_code
_entity_poly.pdbx_strand_id
1 'polypeptide(L)'
;MAVHTPTSTGGSSQTATSEESKLPVPSRNPLPLSASQEAQVRDVFYARVRRSCADEIKAFAECAMNRTFSVAFVCRSQHRVMNACMKSHATPAEQDAAREEWFAQRLERQRERERKARKKLSQEEFLREWWGLPEKDEELRRREEEKLRRGERVGGWAARNRERWEDPSPTTTSSAGAKPGDQDGRP
;
A
#
# COMPACT_ATOMS: atom_id res chain seq x y z
N MET A 1 -12.00 -72.33 -7.78
CA MET A 1 -10.98 -71.82 -6.85
C MET A 1 -9.86 -71.20 -7.67
N ALA A 2 -9.69 -69.87 -7.61
CA ALA A 2 -8.45 -69.15 -7.87
C ALA A 2 -8.71 -67.65 -7.60
N VAL A 3 -8.00 -67.10 -6.62
CA VAL A 3 -8.07 -65.71 -6.13
C VAL A 3 -6.94 -64.92 -6.77
N HIS A 4 -7.25 -63.75 -7.33
CA HIS A 4 -6.22 -62.79 -7.77
C HIS A 4 -6.77 -61.36 -7.62
N THR A 5 -6.31 -60.66 -6.57
CA THR A 5 -6.28 -59.20 -6.49
C THR A 5 -5.11 -58.65 -7.30
N PRO A 6 -5.21 -57.41 -7.82
CA PRO A 6 -4.16 -56.45 -7.52
C PRO A 6 -4.66 -55.03 -7.18
N THR A 7 -4.18 -54.55 -6.03
CA THR A 7 -3.43 -53.30 -5.79
C THR A 7 -3.72 -52.03 -6.60
N SER A 8 -4.16 -51.00 -5.86
CA SER A 8 -3.67 -49.60 -5.76
C SER A 8 -3.09 -48.91 -7.00
N THR A 9 -3.62 -47.73 -7.32
CA THR A 9 -2.83 -46.48 -7.37
C THR A 9 -3.78 -45.28 -7.25
N GLY A 10 -3.51 -44.44 -6.23
CA GLY A 10 -4.21 -43.18 -6.01
C GLY A 10 -3.90 -42.15 -7.09
N GLY A 11 -4.93 -41.42 -7.51
CA GLY A 11 -4.82 -40.19 -8.26
C GLY A 11 -5.18 -39.02 -7.36
N SER A 12 -4.15 -38.26 -6.96
CA SER A 12 -4.23 -37.07 -6.12
C SER A 12 -5.32 -36.09 -6.55
N SER A 13 -6.17 -35.74 -5.59
CA SER A 13 -6.93 -34.50 -5.57
C SER A 13 -6.00 -33.31 -5.81
N GLN A 14 -6.18 -32.62 -6.93
CA GLN A 14 -5.63 -31.28 -7.11
C GLN A 14 -6.54 -30.30 -6.37
N THR A 15 -6.19 -29.98 -5.14
CA THR A 15 -6.64 -28.75 -4.49
C THR A 15 -5.87 -27.59 -5.09
N ALA A 16 -6.48 -26.93 -6.07
CA ALA A 16 -6.07 -25.60 -6.52
C ALA A 16 -6.43 -24.59 -5.41
N THR A 17 -5.53 -24.41 -4.45
CA THR A 17 -5.58 -23.29 -3.51
C THR A 17 -4.99 -22.06 -4.18
N SER A 18 -5.82 -21.04 -4.27
CA SER A 18 -5.55 -19.66 -4.67
C SER A 18 -4.31 -19.06 -4.01
N GLU A 19 -3.18 -19.07 -4.72
CA GLU A 19 -2.02 -18.23 -4.47
C GLU A 19 -1.86 -17.23 -5.62
N GLU A 20 -2.77 -16.27 -5.76
CA GLU A 20 -2.66 -15.25 -6.81
C GLU A 20 -2.41 -13.87 -6.18
N SER A 21 -1.20 -13.36 -6.37
CA SER A 21 -0.76 -11.96 -6.25
C SER A 21 -0.40 -11.37 -4.86
N LYS A 22 0.40 -12.05 -4.05
CA LYS A 22 1.27 -11.31 -3.11
C LYS A 22 2.41 -10.65 -3.89
N LEU A 23 2.49 -9.33 -3.81
CA LEU A 23 3.56 -8.56 -4.45
C LEU A 23 4.91 -8.94 -3.82
N PRO A 24 5.99 -8.97 -4.61
CA PRO A 24 7.34 -9.14 -4.06
C PRO A 24 7.70 -7.87 -3.28
N VAL A 25 7.45 -7.87 -1.97
CA VAL A 25 7.91 -6.81 -1.08
C VAL A 25 9.42 -6.98 -0.84
N PRO A 26 10.27 -6.00 -1.20
CA PRO A 26 11.72 -6.12 -1.02
C PRO A 26 12.07 -6.08 0.46
N SER A 27 12.60 -7.20 0.97
CA SER A 27 13.26 -7.34 2.28
C SER A 27 12.38 -7.02 3.49
N ARG A 28 12.61 -7.75 4.59
CA ARG A 28 11.92 -7.64 5.89
C ARG A 28 12.03 -6.26 6.57
N ASN A 29 12.52 -5.24 5.89
CA ASN A 29 12.56 -3.87 6.38
C ASN A 29 11.39 -3.09 5.74
N PRO A 30 10.34 -2.74 6.50
CA PRO A 30 9.18 -2.05 5.93
C PRO A 30 9.62 -0.71 5.36
N LEU A 31 9.22 -0.43 4.12
CA LEU A 31 9.45 0.86 3.48
C LEU A 31 8.96 1.99 4.42
N PRO A 32 9.77 3.02 4.69
CA PRO A 32 9.37 4.10 5.58
C PRO A 32 8.19 4.85 4.94
N LEU A 33 7.02 4.71 5.56
CA LEU A 33 5.79 5.36 5.15
C LEU A 33 5.69 6.75 5.80
N SER A 34 4.96 7.67 5.17
CA SER A 34 4.63 8.93 5.85
C SER A 34 3.73 8.66 7.05
N ALA A 35 3.77 9.52 8.08
CA ALA A 35 2.95 9.33 9.29
C ALA A 35 1.44 9.15 8.98
N SER A 36 0.92 9.84 7.97
CA SER A 36 -0.46 9.69 7.49
C SER A 36 -0.75 8.32 6.85
N GLN A 37 0.23 7.72 6.17
CA GLN A 37 0.10 6.39 5.57
C GLN A 37 0.15 5.30 6.64
N GLU A 38 1.01 5.47 7.65
CA GLU A 38 1.06 4.56 8.80
C GLU A 38 -0.23 4.59 9.62
N ALA A 39 -0.89 5.75 9.74
CA ALA A 39 -2.21 5.83 10.35
C ALA A 39 -3.25 4.98 9.59
N GLN A 40 -3.27 5.05 8.26
CA GLN A 40 -4.18 4.23 7.44
C GLN A 40 -3.87 2.73 7.54
N VAL A 41 -2.60 2.35 7.64
CA VAL A 41 -2.20 0.96 7.92
C VAL A 41 -2.72 0.51 9.29
N ARG A 42 -2.62 1.37 10.32
CA ARG A 42 -3.16 1.07 11.65
C ARG A 42 -4.66 0.88 11.62
N ASP A 43 -5.39 1.62 10.79
CA ASP A 43 -6.84 1.44 10.63
C ASP A 43 -7.18 0.07 10.04
N VAL A 44 -6.45 -0.38 9.00
CA VAL A 44 -6.60 -1.72 8.42
C VAL A 44 -6.27 -2.80 9.46
N PHE A 45 -5.18 -2.62 10.21
CA PHE A 45 -4.79 -3.52 11.30
C PHE A 45 -5.87 -3.63 12.37
N TYR A 46 -6.39 -2.52 12.89
CA TYR A 46 -7.44 -2.55 13.90
C TYR A 46 -8.75 -3.12 13.35
N ALA A 47 -9.08 -2.86 12.09
CA ALA A 47 -10.24 -3.49 11.45
C ALA A 47 -10.10 -5.01 11.41
N ARG A 48 -8.90 -5.53 11.10
CA ARG A 48 -8.62 -6.97 11.08
C ARG A 48 -8.70 -7.60 12.46
N VAL A 49 -8.06 -6.99 13.47
CA VAL A 49 -8.15 -7.46 14.87
C VAL A 49 -9.59 -7.48 15.36
N ARG A 50 -10.38 -6.44 15.05
CA ARG A 50 -11.80 -6.39 15.41
C ARG A 50 -12.64 -7.44 14.69
N ARG A 51 -12.30 -7.81 13.46
CA ARG A 51 -12.97 -8.92 12.74
C ARG A 51 -12.68 -10.27 13.41
N SER A 52 -11.46 -10.49 13.89
CA SER A 52 -11.10 -11.72 14.62
C SER A 52 -11.75 -11.80 16.00
N CYS A 53 -11.91 -10.68 16.69
CA CYS A 53 -12.53 -10.59 18.02
C CYS A 53 -14.00 -10.16 17.98
N ALA A 54 -14.74 -10.50 16.91
CA ALA A 54 -16.09 -9.99 16.70
C ALA A 54 -17.06 -10.45 17.79
N ASP A 55 -16.91 -11.67 18.29
CA ASP A 55 -17.80 -12.26 19.29
C ASP A 55 -17.63 -11.59 20.67
N GLU A 56 -16.39 -11.32 21.09
CA GLU A 56 -16.09 -10.65 22.34
C GLU A 56 -16.50 -9.17 22.30
N ILE A 57 -16.32 -8.51 21.14
CA ILE A 57 -16.80 -7.14 20.92
C ILE A 57 -18.32 -7.09 20.99
N LYS A 58 -19.01 -8.07 20.40
CA LYS A 58 -20.46 -8.17 20.44
C LYS A 58 -20.97 -8.37 21.87
N ALA A 59 -20.36 -9.27 22.64
CA ALA A 59 -20.73 -9.49 24.05
C ALA A 59 -20.54 -8.22 24.90
N PHE A 60 -19.47 -7.45 24.65
CA PHE A 60 -19.30 -6.14 25.29
C PHE A 60 -20.36 -5.12 24.85
N ALA A 61 -20.67 -5.07 23.55
CA ALA A 61 -21.69 -4.19 22.99
C ALA A 61 -23.07 -4.48 23.58
N GLU A 62 -23.48 -5.75 23.66
CA GLU A 62 -24.75 -6.16 24.27
C GLU A 62 -24.85 -5.71 25.75
N CYS A 63 -23.76 -5.79 26.50
CA CYS A 63 -23.72 -5.26 27.87
C CYS A 63 -23.83 -3.72 27.90
N ALA A 64 -23.27 -3.02 26.92
CA ALA A 64 -23.22 -1.56 26.87
C ALA A 64 -24.48 -0.90 26.26
N MET A 65 -25.28 -1.62 25.47
CA MET A 65 -26.39 -1.06 24.67
C MET A 65 -27.43 -0.25 25.47
N ASN A 66 -27.56 -0.46 26.78
CA ASN A 66 -28.53 0.26 27.63
C ASN A 66 -27.89 0.95 28.85
N ARG A 67 -26.56 1.10 28.85
CA ARG A 67 -25.82 1.68 29.98
C ARG A 67 -24.93 2.77 29.39
N THR A 68 -25.12 4.02 29.78
CA THR A 68 -24.30 5.13 29.29
C THR A 68 -23.24 5.52 30.32
N PHE A 69 -23.62 5.60 31.60
CA PHE A 69 -22.75 6.07 32.67
C PHE A 69 -22.09 4.94 33.49
N SER A 70 -22.72 3.76 33.57
CA SER A 70 -22.26 2.66 34.44
C SER A 70 -21.47 1.56 33.73
N VAL A 71 -21.20 1.69 32.42
CA VAL A 71 -20.55 0.65 31.58
C VAL A 71 -19.18 0.23 32.14
N ALA A 72 -18.36 1.20 32.55
CA ALA A 72 -17.00 0.94 33.02
C ALA A 72 -16.92 0.03 34.26
N PHE A 73 -18.00 0.01 35.05
CA PHE A 73 -18.12 -0.80 36.26
C PHE A 73 -18.88 -2.10 35.99
N VAL A 74 -20.07 -2.00 35.38
CA VAL A 74 -20.98 -3.14 35.18
C VAL A 74 -20.46 -4.11 34.11
N CYS A 75 -19.94 -3.58 33.00
CA CYS A 75 -19.46 -4.38 31.86
C CYS A 75 -17.95 -4.68 31.93
N ARG A 76 -17.36 -4.57 33.13
CA ARG A 76 -15.91 -4.69 33.31
C ARG A 76 -15.37 -6.07 32.99
N SER A 77 -16.16 -7.14 33.20
CA SER A 77 -15.77 -8.51 32.83
C SER A 77 -15.72 -8.68 31.32
N GLN A 78 -16.78 -8.31 30.60
CA GLN A 78 -16.83 -8.39 29.13
C GLN A 78 -15.75 -7.51 28.49
N HIS A 79 -15.52 -6.30 29.03
CA HIS A 79 -14.47 -5.41 28.58
C HIS A 79 -13.07 -6.03 28.72
N ARG A 80 -12.79 -6.78 29.79
CA ARG A 80 -11.50 -7.48 29.95
C ARG A 80 -11.33 -8.61 28.95
N VAL A 81 -12.38 -9.40 28.71
CA VAL A 81 -12.37 -10.50 27.73
C VAL A 81 -12.10 -9.96 26.32
N MET A 82 -12.83 -8.92 25.91
CA MET A 82 -12.62 -8.25 24.61
C MET A 82 -11.18 -7.74 24.47
N ASN A 83 -10.66 -7.03 25.49
CA ASN A 83 -9.29 -6.53 25.45
C ASN A 83 -8.24 -7.64 25.46
N ALA A 84 -8.51 -8.77 26.10
CA ALA A 84 -7.60 -9.92 26.07
C ALA A 84 -7.49 -10.48 24.64
N CYS A 85 -8.62 -10.67 23.95
CA CYS A 85 -8.63 -11.07 22.53
C CYS A 85 -7.89 -10.06 21.64
N MET A 86 -8.19 -8.76 21.80
CA MET A 86 -7.53 -7.74 20.97
C MET A 86 -6.01 -7.74 21.17
N LYS A 87 -5.53 -7.98 22.39
CA LYS A 87 -4.09 -8.06 22.68
C LYS A 87 -3.45 -9.33 22.15
N SER A 88 -4.14 -10.48 22.15
CA SER A 88 -3.59 -11.71 21.59
C SER A 88 -3.39 -11.64 20.08
N HIS A 89 -4.28 -10.92 19.37
CA HIS A 89 -4.14 -10.70 17.92
C HIS A 89 -3.28 -9.49 17.54
N ALA A 90 -2.87 -8.66 18.51
CA ALA A 90 -2.01 -7.51 18.27
C ALA A 90 -0.53 -7.92 18.11
N THR A 91 -0.23 -8.76 17.13
CA THR A 91 1.13 -9.22 16.85
C THR A 91 1.81 -8.40 15.76
N PRO A 92 3.15 -8.29 15.75
CA PRO A 92 3.89 -7.65 14.66
C PRO A 92 3.61 -8.29 13.30
N ALA A 93 3.43 -9.61 13.26
CA ALA A 93 3.09 -10.34 12.02
C ALA A 93 1.74 -9.90 11.44
N GLU A 94 0.73 -9.68 12.29
CA GLU A 94 -0.56 -9.15 11.85
C GLU A 94 -0.44 -7.69 11.36
N GLN A 95 0.46 -6.91 11.94
CA GLN A 95 0.73 -5.54 11.49
C GLN A 95 1.41 -5.52 10.11
N ASP A 96 2.35 -6.42 9.85
CA ASP A 96 3.00 -6.55 8.54
C ASP A 96 2.03 -7.05 7.48
N ALA A 97 1.18 -8.02 7.81
CA ALA A 97 0.12 -8.48 6.92
C ALA A 97 -0.91 -7.38 6.63
N ALA A 98 -1.23 -6.52 7.60
CA ALA A 98 -2.08 -5.34 7.38
C ALA A 98 -1.39 -4.28 6.49
N ARG A 99 -0.06 -4.12 6.58
CA ARG A 99 0.71 -3.29 5.63
C ARG A 99 0.58 -3.84 4.21
N GLU A 100 0.81 -5.13 4.02
CA GLU A 100 0.66 -5.80 2.72
C GLU A 100 -0.75 -5.62 2.13
N GLU A 101 -1.78 -5.83 2.95
CA GLU A 101 -3.18 -5.64 2.55
C GLU A 101 -3.46 -4.18 2.14
N TRP A 102 -2.97 -3.20 2.92
CA TRP A 102 -3.13 -1.80 2.58
C TRP A 102 -2.49 -1.44 1.23
N PHE A 103 -1.29 -1.97 0.95
CA PHE A 103 -0.64 -1.81 -0.35
C PHE A 103 -1.44 -2.48 -1.48
N ALA A 104 -1.96 -3.70 -1.25
CA ALA A 104 -2.78 -4.43 -2.22
C ALA A 104 -4.08 -3.67 -2.55
N GLN A 105 -4.82 -3.21 -1.53
CA GLN A 105 -6.04 -2.42 -1.72
C GLN A 105 -5.76 -1.10 -2.47
N ARG A 106 -4.59 -0.49 -2.27
CA ARG A 106 -4.21 0.72 -3.01
C ARG A 106 -3.96 0.42 -4.49
N LEU A 107 -3.26 -0.67 -4.81
CA LEU A 107 -3.02 -1.10 -6.18
C LEU A 107 -4.30 -1.56 -6.87
N GLU A 108 -5.20 -2.21 -6.14
CA GLU A 108 -6.52 -2.56 -6.65
C GLU A 108 -7.33 -1.32 -7.03
N ARG A 109 -7.39 -0.32 -6.14
CA ARG A 109 -8.02 0.98 -6.44
C ARG A 109 -7.41 1.67 -7.66
N GLN A 110 -6.10 1.54 -7.85
CA GLN A 110 -5.43 2.07 -9.05
C GLN A 110 -5.87 1.31 -10.31
N ARG A 111 -5.80 -0.03 -10.31
CA ARG A 111 -6.25 -0.87 -11.43
C ARG A 111 -7.71 -0.62 -11.78
N GLU A 112 -8.57 -0.38 -10.77
CA GLU A 112 -9.97 -0.05 -10.98
C GLU A 112 -10.14 1.31 -11.68
N ARG A 113 -9.36 2.33 -11.28
CA ARG A 113 -9.33 3.64 -11.95
C ARG A 113 -8.86 3.53 -13.40
N GLU A 114 -7.80 2.77 -13.66
CA GLU A 114 -7.30 2.52 -15.02
C GLU A 114 -8.35 1.81 -15.89
N ARG A 115 -9.02 0.79 -15.33
CA ARG A 115 -10.13 0.10 -16.01
C ARG A 115 -11.31 1.03 -16.29
N LYS A 116 -11.68 1.88 -15.34
CA LYS A 116 -12.75 2.88 -15.52
C LYS A 116 -12.36 3.94 -16.55
N ALA A 117 -11.11 4.40 -16.55
CA ALA A 117 -10.59 5.34 -17.54
C ALA A 117 -10.60 4.74 -18.95
N ARG A 118 -10.17 3.48 -19.11
CA ARG A 118 -10.23 2.77 -20.40
C ARG A 118 -11.65 2.63 -20.93
N LYS A 119 -12.61 2.28 -20.05
CA LYS A 119 -14.04 2.23 -20.41
C LYS A 119 -14.62 3.60 -20.77
N LYS A 120 -14.10 4.67 -20.17
CA LYS A 120 -14.53 6.05 -20.48
C LYS A 120 -14.00 6.47 -21.85
N LEU A 121 -12.72 6.19 -22.15
CA LEU A 121 -12.13 6.45 -23.47
C LEU A 121 -12.89 5.72 -24.58
N SER A 122 -13.16 4.42 -24.41
CA SER A 122 -13.94 3.67 -25.40
C SER A 122 -15.37 4.21 -25.57
N GLN A 123 -15.98 4.72 -24.49
CA GLN A 123 -17.31 5.37 -24.57
C GLN A 123 -17.24 6.73 -25.27
N GLU A 124 -16.20 7.53 -25.00
CA GLU A 124 -15.97 8.81 -25.67
C GLU A 124 -15.73 8.63 -27.17
N GLU A 125 -14.96 7.61 -27.57
CA GLU A 125 -14.74 7.23 -28.98
C GLU A 125 -16.07 6.84 -29.65
N PHE A 126 -16.82 5.94 -29.02
CA PHE A 126 -18.13 5.51 -29.53
C PHE A 126 -19.11 6.69 -29.68
N LEU A 127 -19.20 7.56 -28.67
CA LEU A 127 -20.07 8.75 -28.72
C LEU A 127 -19.63 9.73 -29.80
N ARG A 128 -18.32 9.88 -30.03
CA ARG A 128 -17.78 10.78 -31.05
C ARG A 128 -18.10 10.29 -32.46
N GLU A 129 -17.90 8.99 -32.69
CA GLU A 129 -18.26 8.32 -33.95
C GLU A 129 -19.77 8.41 -34.20
N TRP A 130 -20.58 8.09 -33.18
CA TRP A 130 -22.03 8.15 -33.26
C TRP A 130 -22.58 9.55 -33.62
N TRP A 131 -21.93 10.61 -33.12
CA TRP A 131 -22.36 11.99 -33.34
C TRP A 131 -21.69 12.67 -34.55
N GLY A 132 -20.86 11.95 -35.31
CA GLY A 132 -20.19 12.49 -36.51
C GLY A 132 -19.25 13.65 -36.24
N LEU A 133 -18.70 13.75 -35.02
CA LEU A 133 -17.73 14.78 -34.67
C LEU A 133 -16.39 14.52 -35.39
N PRO A 134 -15.66 15.55 -35.86
CA PRO A 134 -14.35 15.40 -36.54
C PRO A 134 -13.34 14.69 -35.62
N GLU A 135 -12.18 14.19 -36.06
CA GLU A 135 -11.24 13.53 -35.14
C GLU A 135 -10.66 14.51 -34.09
N LYS A 136 -10.21 14.01 -32.93
CA LYS A 136 -9.63 14.87 -31.87
C LYS A 136 -8.19 15.21 -32.29
N ASP A 137 -7.78 16.48 -32.24
CA ASP A 137 -6.43 16.91 -32.66
C ASP A 137 -5.34 15.99 -32.08
N GLU A 138 -4.45 15.50 -32.94
CA GLU A 138 -3.44 14.49 -32.59
C GLU A 138 -2.52 14.95 -31.43
N GLU A 139 -2.21 16.25 -31.36
CA GLU A 139 -1.41 16.81 -30.27
C GLU A 139 -2.12 16.74 -28.90
N LEU A 140 -3.44 16.94 -28.88
CA LEU A 140 -4.24 16.82 -27.66
C LEU A 140 -4.31 15.36 -27.22
N ARG A 141 -4.49 14.42 -28.16
CA ARG A 141 -4.44 12.98 -27.89
C ARG A 141 -3.09 12.57 -27.30
N ARG A 142 -1.97 12.97 -27.91
CA ARG A 142 -0.61 12.68 -27.42
C ARG A 142 -0.41 13.19 -25.98
N ARG A 143 -0.91 14.39 -25.68
CA ARG A 143 -0.77 15.02 -24.35
C ARG A 143 -1.68 14.38 -23.30
N GLU A 144 -2.86 13.89 -23.70
CA GLU A 144 -3.77 13.12 -22.84
C GLU A 144 -3.23 11.70 -22.57
N GLU A 145 -2.72 11.02 -23.59
CA GLU A 145 -2.08 9.71 -23.49
C GLU A 145 -0.82 9.76 -22.61
N GLU A 146 0.01 10.80 -22.74
CA GLU A 146 1.18 10.98 -21.86
C GLU A 146 0.77 11.19 -20.40
N LYS A 147 -0.31 11.93 -20.14
CA LYS A 147 -0.88 12.09 -18.79
C LYS A 147 -1.44 10.78 -18.25
N LEU A 148 -2.10 9.97 -19.09
CA LEU A 148 -2.64 8.66 -18.72
C LEU A 148 -1.51 7.67 -18.42
N ARG A 149 -0.42 7.71 -19.21
CA ARG A 149 0.77 6.86 -19.06
C ARG A 149 1.61 7.26 -17.84
N ARG A 150 1.56 8.53 -17.43
CA ARG A 150 2.23 9.08 -16.24
C ARG A 150 1.50 8.71 -14.94
N GLY A 151 1.17 7.43 -14.77
CA GLY A 151 0.37 6.89 -13.66
C GLY A 151 0.80 7.34 -12.26
N GLU A 152 -0.05 7.06 -11.26
CA GLU A 152 0.21 7.48 -9.88
C GLU A 152 1.44 6.77 -9.30
N ARG A 153 2.40 7.53 -8.74
CA ARG A 153 3.61 7.02 -8.06
C ARG A 153 3.44 7.08 -6.54
N VAL A 154 3.99 6.11 -5.81
CA VAL A 154 4.12 6.17 -4.35
C VAL A 154 5.02 7.36 -3.96
N GLY A 155 4.45 8.36 -3.26
CA GLY A 155 5.12 9.62 -2.93
C GLY A 155 4.77 10.80 -3.86
N GLY A 156 3.91 10.60 -4.86
CA GLY A 156 3.50 11.65 -5.80
C GLY A 156 4.58 11.98 -6.84
N TRP A 157 4.25 12.88 -7.76
CA TRP A 157 5.22 13.44 -8.70
C TRP A 157 5.84 14.69 -8.07
N ALA A 158 7.14 14.90 -8.29
CA ALA A 158 7.77 16.16 -7.93
C ALA A 158 7.01 17.32 -8.63
N ALA A 159 6.65 18.35 -7.87
CA ALA A 159 6.04 19.54 -8.43
C ALA A 159 6.96 20.11 -9.53
N ARG A 160 6.38 20.54 -10.66
CA ARG A 160 7.15 21.10 -11.79
C ARG A 160 8.04 22.29 -11.39
N ASN A 161 7.73 22.96 -10.27
CA ASN A 161 8.45 24.10 -9.74
C ASN A 161 9.25 23.81 -8.45
N ARG A 162 9.60 22.55 -8.15
CA ARG A 162 10.54 22.29 -7.03
C ARG A 162 11.96 22.48 -7.53
N GLU A 163 12.52 23.67 -7.33
CA GLU A 163 13.95 23.90 -7.48
C GLU A 163 14.70 22.92 -6.57
N ARG A 164 15.61 22.15 -7.18
CA ARG A 164 16.54 21.29 -6.47
C ARG A 164 17.57 22.22 -5.82
N TRP A 165 17.44 22.45 -4.52
CA TRP A 165 18.50 23.08 -3.76
C TRP A 165 19.74 22.16 -3.84
N GLU A 166 20.80 22.65 -4.47
CA GLU A 166 22.12 22.02 -4.41
C GLU A 166 22.69 22.28 -3.02
N ASP A 167 22.86 21.24 -2.21
CA ASP A 167 23.67 21.35 -0.99
C ASP A 167 25.13 21.57 -1.40
N PRO A 168 25.83 22.60 -0.89
CA PRO A 168 27.25 22.76 -1.16
C PRO A 168 28.01 21.59 -0.53
N SER A 169 28.67 20.79 -1.37
CA SER A 169 29.53 19.69 -0.95
C SER A 169 30.60 20.17 0.04
N PRO A 170 30.92 19.42 1.12
CA PRO A 170 32.04 19.74 1.98
C PRO A 170 33.35 19.58 1.18
N THR A 171 34.07 20.69 1.05
CA THR A 171 35.42 20.76 0.48
C THR A 171 36.35 19.75 1.14
N THR A 172 36.83 18.76 0.39
CA THR A 172 37.98 17.95 0.78
C THR A 172 39.26 18.68 0.43
N THR A 173 39.97 19.13 1.46
CA THR A 173 41.35 19.61 1.45
C THR A 173 42.35 18.51 1.09
N SER A 174 43.20 18.76 0.10
CA SER A 174 44.57 18.22 -0.18
C SER A 174 44.73 17.94 -1.68
N SER A 175 45.82 18.26 -2.37
CA SER A 175 47.10 18.90 -2.04
C SER A 175 47.84 19.17 -3.37
N ALA A 176 48.93 19.95 -3.26
CA ALA A 176 50.09 20.04 -4.16
C ALA A 176 50.10 21.12 -5.27
N GLY A 177 51.14 21.97 -5.23
CA GLY A 177 51.81 22.43 -6.46
C GLY A 177 52.20 23.91 -6.58
N ALA A 178 53.27 24.31 -5.88
CA ALA A 178 54.29 25.29 -6.29
C ALA A 178 53.91 26.76 -6.67
N LYS A 179 54.45 27.72 -5.90
CA LYS A 179 54.75 29.10 -6.34
C LYS A 179 56.27 29.27 -6.45
N PRO A 180 56.80 29.97 -7.47
CA PRO A 180 58.10 30.61 -7.39
C PRO A 180 57.94 32.05 -6.83
N GLY A 181 58.87 32.44 -5.97
CA GLY A 181 58.93 33.79 -5.38
C GLY A 181 59.77 34.79 -6.18
N ASP A 182 59.69 36.06 -5.80
CA ASP A 182 60.79 37.04 -5.89
C ASP A 182 60.51 38.27 -4.99
N GLN A 183 61.44 38.51 -4.04
CA GLN A 183 62.09 39.75 -3.55
C GLN A 183 61.31 41.10 -3.53
N ASP A 184 61.53 42.10 -2.68
CA ASP A 184 62.34 42.39 -1.48
C ASP A 184 61.92 43.81 -1.02
N GLY A 185 62.28 44.22 0.21
CA GLY A 185 62.46 45.65 0.51
C GLY A 185 61.79 46.19 1.77
N ARG A 186 62.52 46.07 2.88
CA ARG A 186 62.41 46.91 4.11
C ARG A 186 63.48 48.03 4.03
N PRO A 187 63.61 48.99 4.98
CA PRO A 187 63.17 49.00 6.38
C PRO A 187 61.87 49.75 6.70
#